data_AF-A0A2S9GY05-F1
#
_entry.id   AF-A0A2S9GY05-F1
#
_cell.length_a   1.000
_cell.length_b   1.000
_cell.length_c   1.000
_cell.angle_alpha   90.00
_cell.angle_beta   90.00
_cell.angle_gamma   90.00
#
_symmetry.space_group_name_H-M   'P 1'
#
loop_
_entity.id
_entity.type
_entity.pdbx_description
1 polymer ?
#
loop_
_entity_poly.entity_id
_entity_poly.type
_entity_poly.pdbx_seq_one_letter_code
_entity_poly.pdbx_strand_id
1 'polypeptide(L)'
;MVGLSNLHKQRGLSLSGLILALILVAIAAVLGMQVVPAVVEFQSIKKAATDARDRGTSAPEIEAAYNKIAVAGYITSVSGKDLTIVKEDGVYQVSFAYEKKLPLFGPASLLLEFSGSTDKH
;
A
#
# COMPACT_ATOMS: atom_id res chain seq x y z
N MET A 1 -10.42 6.57 -63.59
CA MET A 1 -10.26 6.30 -62.15
C MET A 1 -9.04 7.07 -61.65
N VAL A 2 -9.25 8.24 -61.04
CA VAL A 2 -8.15 9.02 -60.43
C VAL A 2 -8.27 8.80 -58.92
N GLY A 3 -7.32 8.09 -58.33
CA GLY A 3 -7.24 7.90 -56.89
C GLY A 3 -6.75 9.19 -56.23
N LEU A 4 -7.62 9.85 -55.46
CA LEU A 4 -7.22 10.91 -54.55
C LEU A 4 -6.47 10.26 -53.39
N SER A 5 -5.15 10.37 -53.38
CA SER A 5 -4.32 10.00 -52.24
C SER A 5 -4.65 10.93 -51.07
N ASN A 6 -5.33 10.37 -50.08
CA ASN A 6 -5.62 11.04 -48.83
C ASN A 6 -4.30 11.23 -48.08
N LEU A 7 -3.74 12.44 -48.09
CA LEU A 7 -2.55 12.77 -47.30
C LEU A 7 -2.93 12.70 -45.82
N HIS A 8 -2.60 11.59 -45.17
CA HIS A 8 -2.72 11.46 -43.72
C HIS A 8 -1.93 12.60 -43.07
N LYS A 9 -2.66 13.57 -42.49
CA LYS A 9 -2.09 14.70 -41.76
C LYS A 9 -1.38 14.14 -40.54
N GLN A 10 -0.04 14.13 -40.57
CA GLN A 10 0.78 13.70 -39.45
C GLN A 10 0.52 14.64 -38.27
N ARG A 11 -0.31 14.21 -37.32
CA ARG A 11 -0.53 14.92 -36.06
C ARG A 11 0.62 14.56 -35.14
N GLY A 12 1.74 15.27 -35.27
CA GLY A 12 2.83 15.17 -34.30
C GLY A 12 2.35 15.55 -32.90
N LEU A 13 3.04 15.03 -31.88
CA LEU A 13 2.83 15.48 -30.51
C LEU A 13 3.22 16.95 -30.43
N SER A 14 2.32 17.83 -29.98
CA SER A 14 2.68 19.23 -29.80
C SER A 14 3.71 19.35 -28.68
N LEU A 15 4.63 20.32 -28.78
CA LEU A 15 5.59 20.61 -27.70
C LEU A 15 4.88 20.86 -26.37
N SER A 16 3.72 21.53 -26.41
CA SER A 16 2.86 21.73 -25.24
C SER A 16 2.31 20.41 -24.67
N GLY A 17 1.89 19.48 -25.53
CA GLY A 17 1.44 18.16 -25.13
C GLY A 17 2.55 17.32 -24.52
N LEU A 18 3.78 17.44 -25.06
CA LEU A 18 4.96 16.79 -24.49
C LEU A 18 5.29 17.34 -23.10
N ILE A 19 5.32 18.66 -22.93
CA ILE A 19 5.59 19.29 -21.64
C ILE A 19 4.55 18.88 -20.60
N LEU A 20 3.26 18.91 -20.96
CA LEU A 20 2.18 18.49 -20.07
C LEU A 20 2.34 17.02 -19.66
N ALA A 21 2.67 16.14 -20.61
CA ALA A 21 2.93 14.73 -20.32
C ALA A 21 4.10 14.56 -19.35
N LEU A 22 5.20 15.28 -19.54
CA LEU A 22 6.37 15.23 -18.65
C LEU A 22 6.03 15.70 -17.22
N ILE A 23 5.21 16.75 -17.07
CA ILE A 23 4.76 17.22 -15.76
C ILE A 23 3.93 16.12 -15.05
N LEU A 24 2.99 15.50 -15.75
CA LEU A 24 2.17 14.42 -15.19
C LEU A 24 3.03 13.22 -14.77
N VAL A 25 4.00 12.83 -15.59
CA VAL A 25 4.95 11.76 -15.27
C VAL A 25 5.79 12.11 -14.05
N ALA A 26 6.28 13.35 -13.94
CA ALA A 26 7.05 13.80 -12.78
C ALA A 26 6.23 13.74 -11.49
N ILE A 27 4.97 14.20 -11.51
CA ILE A 27 4.06 14.11 -10.37
C ILE A 27 3.81 12.64 -9.99
N ALA A 28 3.50 11.79 -10.98
CA ALA A 28 3.28 10.36 -10.75
C ALA A 28 4.53 9.68 -10.16
N ALA A 29 5.73 10.05 -10.62
CA ALA A 29 6.99 9.51 -10.10
C ALA A 29 7.20 9.89 -8.63
N VAL A 30 6.96 11.16 -8.25
CA VAL A 30 7.10 11.62 -6.85
C VAL A 30 6.11 10.89 -5.94
N LEU A 31 4.84 10.78 -6.35
CA LEU A 31 3.83 10.05 -5.59
C LEU A 31 4.18 8.55 -5.49
N GLY A 32 4.60 7.94 -6.59
CA GLY A 32 5.01 6.53 -6.63
C GLY A 32 6.16 6.22 -5.66
N MET A 33 7.18 7.09 -5.61
CA MET A 33 8.30 6.93 -4.68
C MET A 33 7.87 6.94 -3.20
N GLN A 34 6.81 7.68 -2.86
CA GLN A 34 6.25 7.73 -1.50
C GLN A 34 5.35 6.53 -1.18
N VAL A 35 4.62 6.02 -2.18
CA VAL A 35 3.72 4.86 -2.02
C VAL A 35 4.50 3.56 -1.81
N VAL A 36 5.63 3.36 -2.51
CA VAL A 36 6.45 2.14 -2.39
C VAL A 36 6.83 1.79 -0.95
N PRO A 37 7.47 2.67 -0.15
CA PRO A 37 7.81 2.34 1.24
C PRO A 37 6.57 2.09 2.11
N ALA A 38 5.44 2.76 1.85
CA ALA A 38 4.19 2.51 2.56
C ALA A 38 3.62 1.11 2.27
N VAL A 39 3.71 0.64 1.02
CA VAL A 39 3.31 -0.73 0.65
C VAL A 39 4.24 -1.77 1.27
N VAL A 40 5.55 -1.51 1.32
CA VAL A 40 6.53 -2.40 1.98
C VAL A 40 6.22 -2.55 3.47
N GLU A 41 5.86 -1.46 4.14
CA GLU A 41 5.41 -1.49 5.53
C GLU A 41 4.14 -2.32 5.69
N PHE A 42 3.13 -2.10 4.83
CA PHE A 42 1.90 -2.90 4.84
C PHE A 42 2.19 -4.41 4.71
N GLN A 43 3.07 -4.79 3.78
CA GLN A 43 3.49 -6.18 3.61
C GLN A 43 4.20 -6.72 4.87
N SER A 44 5.03 -5.91 5.51
CA SER A 44 5.72 -6.27 6.75
C SER A 44 4.74 -6.51 7.89
N ILE A 45 3.71 -5.66 8.04
CA ILE A 45 2.62 -5.83 9.01
C ILE A 45 1.85 -7.12 8.72
N LYS A 46 1.45 -7.35 7.47
CA LYS A 46 0.74 -8.57 7.06
C LYS A 46 1.53 -9.84 7.40
N LYS A 47 2.84 -9.81 7.12
CA LYS A 47 3.75 -10.91 7.46
C LYS A 47 3.85 -11.10 8.98
N ALA A 48 4.03 -10.03 9.74
CA ALA A 48 4.09 -10.08 11.19
C ALA A 48 2.79 -10.63 11.82
N ALA A 49 1.63 -10.21 11.32
CA ALA A 49 0.33 -10.72 11.75
C ALA A 49 0.18 -12.23 11.45
N THR A 50 0.62 -12.68 10.28
CA THR A 50 0.61 -14.10 9.89
C THR A 50 1.54 -14.92 10.80
N ASP A 51 2.77 -14.48 10.97
CA ASP A 51 3.75 -15.11 11.86
C ASP A 51 3.28 -15.17 13.32
N ALA A 52 2.60 -14.12 13.80
CA ALA A 52 2.07 -14.06 15.15
C ALA A 52 0.91 -15.05 15.36
N ARG A 53 -0.01 -15.11 14.40
CA ARG A 53 -1.10 -16.09 14.38
C ARG A 53 -0.56 -17.51 14.46
N ASP A 54 0.46 -17.83 13.67
CA ASP A 54 1.01 -19.18 13.59
C ASP A 54 1.78 -19.61 14.87
N ARG A 55 2.18 -18.65 15.71
CA ARG A 55 2.92 -18.89 16.97
C ARG A 55 2.04 -18.88 18.22
N GLY A 56 0.91 -18.18 18.19
CA GLY A 56 0.05 -18.00 19.37
C GLY A 56 -1.11 -19.01 19.44
N THR A 57 -1.44 -19.45 20.65
CA THR A 57 -2.58 -20.36 20.91
C THR A 57 -3.78 -19.66 21.54
N SER A 58 -3.62 -18.40 21.91
CA SER A 58 -4.65 -17.51 22.45
C SER A 58 -4.52 -16.11 21.87
N ALA A 59 -5.61 -15.31 21.88
CA ALA A 59 -5.55 -13.92 21.41
C ALA A 59 -4.46 -13.09 22.13
N PRO A 60 -4.31 -13.14 23.48
CA PRO A 60 -3.22 -12.43 24.16
C PRO A 60 -1.82 -12.89 23.76
N GLU A 61 -1.63 -14.18 23.47
CA GLU A 61 -0.35 -14.70 22.97
C GLU A 61 -0.04 -14.19 21.56
N ILE A 62 -1.05 -14.12 20.70
CA ILE A 62 -0.93 -13.58 19.33
C ILE A 62 -0.57 -12.09 19.39
N GLU A 63 -1.23 -11.29 20.23
CA GLU A 63 -0.88 -9.87 20.44
C GLU A 63 0.58 -9.72 20.91
N ALA A 64 0.99 -10.51 21.91
CA ALA A 64 2.34 -10.46 22.45
C ALA A 64 3.39 -10.93 21.43
N ALA A 65 3.09 -11.95 20.64
CA ALA A 65 3.94 -12.44 19.57
C ALA A 65 4.10 -11.39 18.46
N TYR A 66 3.00 -10.76 18.05
CA TYR A 66 3.01 -9.67 17.07
C TYR A 66 3.88 -8.51 17.56
N ASN A 67 3.70 -8.05 18.80
CA ASN A 67 4.49 -6.95 19.37
C ASN A 67 6.00 -7.25 19.33
N LYS A 68 6.41 -8.49 19.63
CA LYS A 68 7.82 -8.89 19.54
C LYS A 68 8.35 -8.83 18.10
N ILE A 69 7.56 -9.31 17.14
CA ILE A 69 7.93 -9.27 15.71
C ILE A 69 7.98 -7.83 15.21
N ALA A 70 7.00 -7.00 15.60
CA ALA A 70 6.89 -5.60 15.24
C ALA A 70 8.11 -4.80 15.70
N VAL A 71 8.58 -5.03 16.93
CA VAL A 71 9.82 -4.41 17.43
C VAL A 71 11.03 -4.77 16.57
N ALA A 72 11.18 -6.04 16.19
CA ALA A 72 12.29 -6.48 15.33
C ALA A 72 12.19 -5.96 13.89
N GLY A 73 10.96 -5.82 13.39
CA GLY A 73 10.66 -5.30 12.05
C GLY A 73 10.52 -3.78 11.96
N TYR A 74 10.77 -3.05 13.04
CA TYR A 74 10.57 -1.59 13.15
C TYR A 74 9.17 -1.12 12.74
N ILE A 75 8.16 -1.94 13.02
CA ILE A 75 6.76 -1.62 12.74
C ILE A 75 6.23 -0.74 13.87
N THR A 76 5.79 0.47 13.52
CA THR A 76 5.23 1.44 14.47
C THR A 76 3.80 1.87 14.14
N SER A 77 3.33 1.64 12.90
CA SER A 77 2.00 2.08 12.46
C SER A 77 0.84 1.23 13.00
N VAL A 78 1.11 0.01 13.47
CA VAL A 78 0.11 -0.92 14.03
C VAL A 78 0.75 -1.66 15.20
N SER A 79 0.15 -1.54 16.39
CA SER A 79 0.52 -2.31 17.58
C SER A 79 -0.32 -3.58 17.70
N GLY A 80 0.08 -4.51 18.57
CA GLY A 80 -0.69 -5.72 18.85
C GLY A 80 -2.09 -5.43 19.39
N LYS A 81 -2.31 -4.26 19.99
CA LYS A 81 -3.62 -3.81 20.50
C LYS A 81 -4.57 -3.33 19.41
N ASP A 82 -4.03 -2.99 18.24
CA ASP A 82 -4.82 -2.56 17.07
C ASP A 82 -5.28 -3.77 16.24
N LEU A 83 -4.86 -4.98 16.62
CA LEU A 83 -5.27 -6.21 15.95
C LEU A 83 -6.68 -6.62 16.37
N THR A 84 -7.49 -6.95 15.38
CA THR A 84 -8.74 -7.69 15.59
C THR A 84 -8.44 -9.18 15.45
N ILE A 85 -8.56 -9.92 16.55
CA ILE A 85 -8.28 -11.37 16.60
C ILE A 85 -9.60 -12.10 16.83
N VAL A 86 -10.01 -12.89 15.85
CA VAL A 86 -11.24 -13.70 15.89
C VAL A 86 -10.87 -15.16 15.70
N LYS A 87 -11.62 -16.08 16.31
CA LYS A 87 -11.44 -17.52 16.09
C LYS A 87 -12.61 -18.03 15.25
N GLU A 88 -12.30 -18.53 14.07
CA GLU A 88 -13.28 -19.07 13.12
C GLU A 88 -12.80 -20.45 12.65
N ASP A 89 -13.70 -21.43 12.63
CA ASP A 89 -13.40 -22.83 12.29
C ASP A 89 -12.19 -23.44 13.04
N GLY A 90 -12.00 -23.01 14.29
CA GLY A 90 -10.90 -23.48 15.14
C GLY A 90 -9.55 -22.81 14.88
N VAL A 91 -9.46 -21.92 13.88
CA VAL A 91 -8.24 -21.18 13.50
C VAL A 91 -8.41 -19.71 13.88
N TYR A 92 -7.33 -19.08 14.37
CA TYR A 92 -7.36 -17.63 14.59
C TYR A 92 -7.22 -16.88 13.27
N GLN A 93 -8.05 -15.88 13.06
CA GLN A 93 -7.88 -14.87 12.03
C GLN A 93 -7.45 -13.56 12.69
N VAL A 94 -6.51 -12.87 12.07
CA VAL A 94 -5.93 -11.63 12.57
C VAL A 94 -6.08 -10.58 11.47
N SER A 95 -6.78 -9.50 11.81
CA SER A 95 -7.03 -8.39 10.90
C SER A 95 -6.56 -7.07 11.50
N PHE A 96 -6.22 -6.12 10.65
CA PHE A 96 -5.74 -4.79 11.05
C PHE A 96 -6.12 -3.75 10.00
N ALA A 97 -6.27 -2.50 10.44
CA ALA A 97 -6.47 -1.36 9.55
C ALA A 97 -5.79 -0.12 10.14
N TYR A 98 -5.23 0.72 9.29
CA TYR A 98 -4.57 1.96 9.69
C TYR A 98 -4.48 2.95 8.53
N GLU A 99 -4.35 4.22 8.90
CA GLU A 99 -4.11 5.31 7.95
C GLU A 99 -2.65 5.74 7.97
N LYS A 100 -2.10 6.04 6.80
CA LYS A 100 -0.77 6.63 6.65
C LYS A 100 -0.85 7.95 5.90
N LYS A 101 -0.59 9.04 6.61
CA LYS A 101 -0.50 10.39 6.05
C LYS A 101 0.95 10.69 5.66
N LEU A 102 1.20 10.83 4.37
CA LEU A 102 2.50 11.16 3.80
C LEU A 102 2.52 12.64 3.39
N PRO A 103 3.31 13.50 4.05
CA PRO A 103 3.43 14.90 3.63
C PRO A 103 4.10 14.96 2.25
N LEU A 104 3.56 15.82 1.37
CA LEU A 104 4.11 16.04 0.04
C LEU A 104 4.86 17.37 0.00
N PHE A 105 4.15 18.49 -0.19
CA PHE A 105 4.72 19.83 -0.23
C PHE A 105 3.73 20.85 0.34
N GLY A 106 4.24 21.79 1.14
CA GLY A 106 3.39 22.77 1.83
C GLY A 106 2.26 22.08 2.62
N PRO A 107 1.00 22.52 2.48
CA PRO A 107 -0.14 21.89 3.15
C PRO A 107 -0.63 20.59 2.48
N ALA A 108 -0.05 20.17 1.35
CA ALA A 108 -0.49 18.99 0.62
C ALA A 108 0.04 17.69 1.25
N SER A 109 -0.81 16.67 1.32
CA SER A 109 -0.46 15.33 1.82
C SER A 109 -1.18 14.27 1.00
N LEU A 110 -0.58 13.08 0.92
CA LEU A 110 -1.21 11.86 0.43
C LEU A 110 -1.69 11.06 1.65
N LEU A 111 -2.97 10.69 1.67
CA LEU A 111 -3.53 9.76 2.65
C LEU A 111 -3.64 8.39 2.00
N LEU A 112 -3.12 7.37 2.67
CA LEU A 112 -3.26 5.97 2.29
C LEU A 112 -4.01 5.25 3.41
N GLU A 113 -5.09 4.57 3.05
CA GLU A 113 -5.87 3.75 3.97
C GLU A 113 -5.55 2.28 3.70
N PHE A 114 -4.99 1.60 4.68
CA PHE A 114 -4.60 0.21 4.57
C PHE A 114 -5.50 -0.65 5.46
N SER A 115 -5.90 -1.81 4.93
CA SER A 115 -6.52 -2.87 5.71
C SER A 115 -6.00 -4.23 5.24
N GLY A 116 -5.90 -5.18 6.16
CA GLY A 116 -5.37 -6.50 5.86
C GLY A 116 -5.90 -7.55 6.83
N SER A 117 -5.95 -8.78 6.35
CA SER A 117 -6.31 -9.97 7.14
C SER A 117 -5.38 -11.14 6.81
N THR A 118 -5.23 -12.05 7.76
CA THR A 118 -4.55 -13.34 7.59
C THR A 118 -5.47 -14.45 7.06
N ASP A 119 -6.77 -14.17 6.90
CA ASP A 119 -7.69 -15.07 6.22
C ASP A 119 -7.27 -15.31 4.76
N LYS A 120 -7.47 -16.53 4.29
CA LYS A 120 -7.34 -16.90 2.88
C LYS A 120 -8.74 -16.82 2.26
N HIS A 121 -9.13 -15.62 1.83
CA HIS A 121 -10.18 -15.52 0.81
C HIS A 121 -9.70 -16.15 -0.50
#